data_AF-A0A1B8T7K8-F1
#
_entry.id   AF-A0A1B8T7K8-F1
#
_cell.length_a   1.000
_cell.length_b   1.000
_cell.length_c   1.000
_cell.angle_alpha   90.00
_cell.angle_beta   90.00
_cell.angle_gamma   90.00
#
_symmetry.space_group_name_H-M   'P 1'
#
loop_
_entity.id
_entity.type
_entity.pdbx_description
1 polymer ?
#
loop_
_entity_poly.entity_id
_entity_poly.type
_entity_poly.pdbx_seq_one_letter_code
_entity_poly.pdbx_strand_id
1 'polypeptide(L)' 'MTTTNELPKHVQRALNHLAHARALLHEVTQRERLRREIDELLAKGMSPTDALEHLRANPPAVNPGY' A
#
# COMPACT_ATOMS: atom_id res chain seq x y z
N MET A 1 -1.64 37.12 22.21
CA MET A 1 -2.85 36.35 21.87
C MET A 1 -2.41 35.10 21.14
N THR A 2 -2.34 33.97 21.83
CA THR A 2 -1.98 32.68 21.22
C THR A 2 -3.20 32.16 20.49
N THR A 3 -3.26 32.34 19.17
CA THR A 3 -4.25 31.66 18.34
C THR A 3 -3.97 30.17 18.45
N THR A 4 -4.76 29.44 19.23
CA THR A 4 -4.72 27.97 19.29
C THR A 4 -5.07 27.49 17.89
N ASN A 5 -4.05 27.08 17.14
CA ASN A 5 -4.13 26.62 15.76
C ASN A 5 -4.63 25.16 15.72
N GLU A 6 -5.67 24.87 16.50
CA GLU A 6 -6.21 23.52 16.67
C GLU A 6 -7.38 23.32 15.72
N LEU A 7 -7.24 22.34 14.83
CA LEU A 7 -8.31 21.92 13.93
C LEU A 7 -9.55 21.51 14.75
N PRO A 8 -10.76 21.95 14.36
CA PRO A 8 -11.98 21.49 14.98
C PRO A 8 -12.04 19.95 14.96
N LYS A 9 -12.45 19.32 16.08
CA LYS A 9 -12.41 17.86 16.26
C LYS A 9 -13.07 17.08 15.12
N HIS A 10 -14.14 17.60 14.54
CA HIS A 10 -14.82 16.96 13.41
C HIS A 10 -13.96 16.96 12.14
N VAL A 11 -13.21 18.04 11.89
CA VAL A 11 -12.26 18.13 10.78
C VAL A 11 -11.10 17.17 11.00
N GLN A 12 -10.53 17.13 12.21
CA GLN A 12 -9.46 16.17 12.55
C GLN A 12 -9.92 14.72 12.34
N ARG A 13 -11.15 14.38 12.77
CA ARG A 13 -11.73 13.05 12.57
C ARG A 13 -11.91 12.73 11.09
N ALA A 14 -12.43 13.67 10.30
CA ALA A 14 -12.58 13.49 8.86
C ALA A 14 -11.23 13.28 8.16
N LEU A 15 -10.21 14.05 8.53
CA LEU A 15 -8.85 13.88 8.02
C LEU A 15 -8.25 12.51 8.37
N ASN A 16 -8.46 12.04 9.60
CA ASN A 16 -8.02 10.70 10.02
C ASN A 16 -8.73 9.59 9.21
N HIS A 17 -10.04 9.72 8.96
CA HIS A 17 -10.77 8.77 8.12
C HIS A 17 -10.26 8.78 6.67
N LEU A 18 -9.98 9.95 6.11
CA LEU A 18 -9.39 10.07 4.78
C LEU A 18 -7.98 9.46 4.71
N ALA A 19 -7.15 9.69 5.72
CA ALA A 19 -5.82 9.09 5.80
C ALA A 19 -5.90 7.56 5.83
N HIS A 20 -6.79 7.00 6.65
CA HIS A 20 -7.01 5.56 6.72
C HIS A 20 -7.54 4.99 5.39
N ALA A 21 -8.56 5.61 4.78
CA ALA A 21 -9.08 5.18 3.49
C ALA A 21 -8.01 5.22 2.38
N ARG A 22 -7.16 6.25 2.37
CA ARG A 22 -6.03 6.34 1.42
C ARG A 22 -5.03 5.22 1.60
N ALA A 23 -4.74 4.82 2.84
CA ALA A 23 -3.84 3.72 3.10
C ALA A 23 -4.42 2.38 2.62
N LEU A 24 -5.70 2.13 2.88
CA LEU A 24 -6.38 0.93 2.36
C LEU A 24 -6.35 0.88 0.83
N LEU A 25 -6.61 2.01 0.15
CA LEU A 25 -6.51 2.09 -1.31
C LEU A 25 -5.07 1.85 -1.80
N HIS A 26 -4.08 2.35 -1.07
CA HIS A 26 -2.68 2.11 -1.37
C HIS A 26 -2.34 0.62 -1.27
N GLU A 27 -2.78 -0.08 -0.23
CA GLU A 27 -2.59 -1.53 -0.08
C GLU A 27 -3.22 -2.33 -1.21
N VAL A 28 -4.47 -2.02 -1.56
CA VAL A 28 -5.15 -2.67 -2.69
C VAL A 28 -4.35 -2.48 -3.97
N THR A 29 -3.83 -1.27 -4.20
CA THR A 29 -2.99 -0.97 -5.36
C THR A 29 -1.69 -1.78 -5.36
N GLN A 30 -1.03 -1.92 -4.21
CA GLN A 30 0.19 -2.73 -4.11
C GLN A 30 -0.08 -4.22 -4.33
N ARG A 31 -1.18 -4.74 -3.80
CA ARG A 31 -1.59 -6.15 -4.03
C ARG A 31 -1.89 -6.41 -5.50
N GLU A 32 -2.58 -5.49 -6.17
CA GLU A 32 -2.88 -5.61 -7.59
C GLU A 32 -1.61 -5.53 -8.44
N ARG A 33 -0.67 -4.63 -8.09
CA ARG A 33 0.65 -4.57 -8.73
C ARG A 33 1.40 -5.89 -8.60
N LEU A 34 1.44 -6.46 -7.39
CA LEU A 34 2.09 -7.74 -7.14
C LEU A 34 1.51 -8.87 -7.97
N ARG A 35 0.17 -8.94 -8.02
CA ARG A 35 -0.52 -9.92 -8.82
C ARG A 35 -0.12 -9.85 -10.29
N ARG A 36 -0.10 -8.64 -10.86
CA ARG A 36 0.32 -8.42 -12.26
C ARG A 36 1.77 -8.82 -12.48
N GLU A 37 2.66 -8.49 -11.56
CA GLU A 37 4.07 -8.86 -11.66
C GLU A 37 4.26 -10.38 -11.61
N ILE A 38 3.53 -11.09 -10.74
CA ILE A 38 3.50 -12.56 -10.71
C ILE A 38 2.99 -13.10 -12.06
N ASP A 39 1.86 -12.59 -12.55
CA ASP A 39 1.26 -13.05 -13.81
C ASP A 39 2.22 -12.83 -14.99
N GLU A 40 2.95 -11.70 -15.03
CA GLU A 40 3.97 -11.42 -16.03
C GLU A 40 5.18 -12.36 -15.96
N LEU A 41 5.67 -12.65 -14.74
CA LEU A 41 6.79 -13.58 -14.54
C LEU A 41 6.40 -14.99 -14.99
N LEU A 42 5.21 -15.45 -14.61
CA LEU A 42 4.68 -16.75 -15.04
C LEU A 42 4.46 -16.81 -16.56
N ALA A 43 3.94 -15.73 -17.17
CA ALA A 43 3.75 -15.65 -18.62
C ALA A 43 5.08 -15.70 -19.40
N LYS A 44 6.19 -15.25 -18.80
CA LYS A 44 7.55 -15.38 -19.36
C LYS A 44 8.12 -16.80 -19.23
N GLY A 45 7.36 -17.75 -18.68
CA GLY A 45 7.78 -19.14 -18.48
C GLY A 45 8.62 -19.36 -17.22
N MET A 46 8.66 -18.39 -16.31
CA MET A 46 9.34 -18.54 -15.02
C MET A 46 8.60 -19.54 -14.14
N SER A 47 9.33 -20.39 -13.42
CA SER A 47 8.71 -21.29 -12.46
C SER A 47 8.10 -20.50 -11.29
N PRO A 48 7.01 -20.97 -10.65
CA PRO A 48 6.42 -20.28 -9.52
C PRO A 48 7.40 -20.05 -8.35
N THR A 49 8.35 -20.97 -8.15
CA THR A 49 9.39 -20.86 -7.12
C THR A 49 10.36 -19.73 -7.43
N ASP A 50 10.81 -19.62 -8.69
CA ASP A 50 11.75 -18.56 -9.08
C ASP A 50 11.07 -17.17 -9.08
N ALA A 51 9.79 -17.11 -9.45
CA ALA A 51 9.00 -15.87 -9.38
C ALA A 51 8.86 -15.37 -7.93
N LEU A 52 8.64 -16.28 -6.97
CA LEU A 52 8.58 -15.93 -5.55
C LEU A 52 9.94 -15.48 -5.02
N GLU A 53 11.04 -16.13 -5.41
CA GLU A 53 12.39 -15.70 -5.03
C GLU A 53 12.74 -14.32 -5.63
N HIS A 54 12.33 -14.06 -6.87
CA HIS A 54 12.49 -12.74 -7.50
C HIS A 54 11.74 -11.63 -6.72
N LEU A 55 10.51 -11.91 -6.29
CA LEU A 55 9.71 -10.97 -5.48
C LEU A 55 10.24 -10.81 -4.05
N ARG A 56 10.88 -11.83 -3.48
CA ARG A 56 11.55 -11.74 -2.18
C ARG A 56 12.81 -10.89 -2.24
N ALA A 57 13.56 -10.98 -3.34
CA ALA A 57 14.75 -10.16 -3.57
C ALA A 57 14.40 -8.68 -3.75
N ASN A 58 13.22 -8.38 -4.28
CA ASN A 58 12.69 -7.02 -4.45
C ASN A 58 11.30 -6.91 -3.80
N PRO A 59 11.23 -6.85 -2.45
CA PRO A 59 9.97 -6.91 -1.75
C PRO A 59 9.09 -5.72 -2.16
N PRO A 60 7.84 -5.96 -2.54
CA PRO A 60 6.86 -4.89 -2.71
C PRO A 60 6.77 -4.09 -1.42
N ALA A 61 6.68 -2.77 -1.52
CA ALA A 61 6.48 -1.90 -0.37
C ALA A 61 5.06 -2.11 0.19
N VAL A 62 4.88 -3.14 1.00
CA VAL A 62 3.72 -3.30 1.87
C VAL A 62 4.11 -2.67 3.19
N ASN A 63 3.62 -1.46 3.47
CA ASN A 63 3.89 -0.79 4.74
C ASN A 63 3.11 -1.54 5.85
N PRO A 64 3.78 -2.16 6.84
CA PRO A 64 3.11 -2.95 7.87
C PRO A 64 2.39 -2.11 8.93
N GLY A 65 2.46 -0.78 8.86
CA GLY A 65 1.94 0.14 9.86
C GLY A 65 0.56 0.75 9.55
N TYR A 66 -0.19 0.20 8.60
CA TYR A 66 -1.55 0.65 8.27
C TYR A 66 -2.59 -0.46 8.38
#